data_AF-A0A3E4PMZ4-F1
#
_entry.id   AF-A0A3E4PMZ4-F1
#
_cell.length_a   1.000
_cell.length_b   1.000
_cell.length_c   1.000
_cell.angle_alpha   90.00
_cell.angle_beta   90.00
_cell.angle_gamma   90.00
#
_symmetry.space_group_name_H-M   'P 1'
#
loop_
_entity.id
_entity.type
_entity.pdbx_description
1 polymer ?
#
loop_
_entity_poly.entity_id
_entity_poly.type
_entity_poly.pdbx_seq_one_letter_code
_entity_poly.pdbx_strand_id
1 'polypeptide(L)'
;MEEAMFGKRCSLCGGKLNSNGICTECGLDNNKSDKNYRINQSECDHEPLTHVHYGKNEKPEKQPKPNTPRQSWQGRQKNNNWQQDRSWQGSTTTYSGNTGSTGRKKVGKKKKPGRIISKIIAVIVIFNVFFGIFQPMVSDILDDVISGYQENTQDYTRSDPYENVTKELPADGESVSFELTSGDYVVGVHIPEGNYQADVSYDYDTVQVDDWDSGFYLYEYAGRTDGDYLDDLRLYNGAIVHISSQTTITLYSDNAQTENILYENNPLAGQEPLVVKKDLTVGPDLPAGVYDLILVSGEGSVDVDIYTEYGESMETKNLYLGENCTDGKEYKNLVLPKNAQITLDDNMELRLTPSEHISTTDYYEYYNY
;
A
#
# COMPACT_ATOMS: atom_id res chain seq x y z
N MET A 1 -51.82 -4.03 -20.57
CA MET A 1 -50.95 -3.02 -19.93
C MET A 1 -51.31 -3.00 -18.47
N GLU A 2 -50.60 -3.79 -17.69
CA GLU A 2 -50.78 -3.86 -16.24
C GLU A 2 -49.53 -3.20 -15.66
N GLU A 3 -49.62 -1.90 -15.40
CA GLU A 3 -48.54 -1.12 -14.81
C GLU A 3 -48.34 -1.59 -13.37
N ALA A 4 -47.26 -2.33 -13.14
CA ALA A 4 -46.83 -2.72 -11.81
C ALA A 4 -46.59 -1.47 -10.95
N MET A 5 -47.29 -1.39 -9.82
CA MET A 5 -46.98 -0.43 -8.76
C MET A 5 -45.61 -0.74 -8.16
N PHE A 6 -44.54 -0.25 -8.78
CA PHE A 6 -43.22 -0.22 -8.17
C PHE A 6 -43.23 0.82 -7.05
N GLY A 7 -43.52 0.36 -5.84
CA GLY A 7 -43.30 1.14 -4.62
C GLY A 7 -41.86 1.63 -4.57
N LYS A 8 -41.68 2.89 -4.11
CA LYS A 8 -40.38 3.55 -3.96
C LYS A 8 -39.33 2.61 -3.34
N ARG A 9 -38.11 2.65 -3.89
CA ARG A 9 -36.93 1.90 -3.42
C ARG A 9 -35.98 2.84 -2.68
N CYS A 10 -35.11 2.26 -1.86
CA CYS A 10 -34.06 3.00 -1.17
C CYS A 10 -33.10 3.67 -2.17
N SER A 11 -32.82 4.97 -1.99
CA SER A 11 -31.92 5.76 -2.82
C SER A 11 -30.46 5.31 -2.73
N LEU A 12 -30.06 4.74 -1.59
CA LEU A 12 -28.69 4.28 -1.37
C LEU A 12 -28.44 2.84 -1.89
N CYS A 13 -29.24 1.88 -1.44
CA CYS A 13 -28.99 0.45 -1.73
C CYS A 13 -30.06 -0.24 -2.58
N GLY A 14 -31.09 0.47 -3.05
CA GLY A 14 -32.17 -0.11 -3.85
C GLY A 14 -33.15 -1.02 -3.09
N GLY A 15 -32.97 -1.19 -1.78
CA GLY A 15 -33.82 -2.02 -0.91
C GLY A 15 -35.28 -1.57 -0.80
N LYS A 16 -36.13 -2.45 -0.24
CA LYS A 16 -37.56 -2.18 -0.03
C LYS A 16 -37.77 -1.19 1.12
N LEU A 17 -38.70 -0.25 0.94
CA LEU A 17 -39.09 0.70 1.97
C LEU A 17 -40.29 0.17 2.76
N ASN A 18 -40.30 0.39 4.07
CA ASN A 18 -41.49 0.19 4.89
C ASN A 18 -42.52 1.33 4.68
N SER A 19 -43.68 1.23 5.35
CA SER A 19 -44.75 2.25 5.26
C SER A 19 -44.32 3.65 5.72
N ASN A 20 -43.24 3.75 6.49
CA ASN A 20 -42.68 4.99 6.99
C ASN A 20 -41.55 5.53 6.09
N GLY A 21 -41.29 4.93 4.93
CA GLY A 21 -40.23 5.36 4.01
C GLY A 21 -38.81 5.03 4.48
N ILE A 22 -38.66 4.13 5.46
CA ILE A 22 -37.35 3.68 5.96
C ILE A 22 -37.00 2.37 5.26
N CYS A 23 -35.75 2.26 4.78
CA CYS A 23 -35.23 1.05 4.16
C CYS A 23 -35.14 -0.10 5.16
N THR A 24 -35.68 -1.27 4.81
CA THR A 24 -35.62 -2.47 5.67
C THR A 24 -34.23 -3.11 5.70
N GLU A 25 -33.39 -2.85 4.71
CA GLU A 25 -32.04 -3.43 4.62
C GLU A 25 -31.01 -2.58 5.37
N CYS A 26 -30.88 -1.29 5.01
CA CYS A 26 -29.81 -0.42 5.52
C CYS A 26 -30.29 0.64 6.52
N GLY A 27 -31.58 0.66 6.88
CA GLY A 27 -32.14 1.62 7.85
C GLY A 27 -32.23 3.07 7.37
N LEU A 28 -31.91 3.37 6.10
CA LEU A 28 -31.93 4.74 5.58
C LEU A 28 -33.37 5.28 5.49
N ASP A 29 -33.62 6.42 6.12
CA ASP A 29 -34.86 7.18 6.00
C ASP A 29 -34.90 7.96 4.68
N ASN A 30 -35.68 7.47 3.72
CA ASN A 30 -35.77 8.00 2.36
C ASN A 30 -36.73 9.20 2.25
N ASN A 31 -37.34 9.64 3.36
CA ASN A 31 -38.08 10.91 3.38
C ASN A 31 -37.14 12.12 3.62
N LYS A 32 -35.88 11.87 3.99
CA LYS A 32 -34.87 12.91 4.21
C LYS A 32 -33.97 12.98 2.98
N SER A 33 -33.95 14.14 2.32
CA SER A 33 -32.94 14.43 1.29
C SER A 33 -31.60 14.78 1.94
N ASP A 34 -30.48 14.52 1.25
CA ASP A 34 -29.11 14.85 1.68
C ASP A 34 -28.94 16.27 2.22
N LYS A 35 -29.77 17.22 1.76
CA LYS A 35 -29.82 18.61 2.24
C LYS A 35 -30.18 18.76 3.73
N ASN A 36 -30.69 17.70 4.37
CA ASN A 36 -31.05 17.67 5.79
C ASN A 36 -30.14 16.77 6.64
N TYR A 37 -29.15 16.10 6.04
CA TYR A 37 -28.08 15.47 6.81
C TYR A 37 -27.02 16.53 7.12
N ARG A 38 -26.98 16.95 8.38
CA ARG A 38 -25.79 17.61 8.93
C ARG A 38 -24.93 16.51 9.51
N ILE A 39 -23.67 16.44 9.06
CA ILE A 39 -22.64 15.67 9.78
C ILE A 39 -22.69 16.15 11.23
N ASN A 40 -22.73 15.21 12.18
CA ASN A 40 -22.65 15.54 13.60
C ASN A 40 -21.30 16.24 13.81
N GLN A 41 -21.31 17.57 13.82
CA GLN A 41 -20.14 18.33 14.21
C GLN A 41 -20.04 18.25 15.72
N SER A 42 -18.99 17.62 16.21
CA SER A 42 -18.67 17.70 17.63
C SER A 42 -17.98 19.05 17.89
N GLU A 43 -18.07 19.57 19.12
CA GLU A 43 -17.31 20.79 19.51
C GLU A 43 -15.78 20.58 19.41
N CYS A 44 -15.35 19.36 19.07
CA CYS A 44 -14.00 18.86 19.13
C CYS A 44 -13.36 18.65 17.75
N ASP A 45 -14.12 18.85 16.67
CA ASP A 45 -13.67 18.62 15.29
C ASP A 45 -12.55 19.58 14.85
N HIS A 46 -12.23 20.59 15.67
CA HIS A 46 -11.16 21.56 15.44
C HIS A 46 -10.00 21.43 16.44
N GLU A 47 -10.07 20.45 17.34
CA GLU A 47 -9.01 20.19 18.31
C GLU A 47 -8.06 19.11 17.77
N PRO A 48 -6.77 19.13 18.15
CA PRO A 48 -5.85 18.06 17.78
C PRO A 48 -6.35 16.71 18.34
N LEU A 49 -6.00 15.61 17.67
CA LEU A 49 -6.37 14.23 18.07
C LEU A 49 -5.92 13.84 19.50
N THR A 50 -5.15 14.70 20.17
CA THR A 50 -4.61 14.51 21.51
C THR A 50 -5.38 15.26 22.61
N HIS A 51 -6.46 15.98 22.29
CA HIS A 51 -7.23 16.69 23.30
C HIS A 51 -8.04 15.72 24.18
N VAL A 52 -8.12 16.00 25.49
CA VAL A 52 -8.82 15.17 26.48
C VAL A 52 -9.89 16.03 27.16
N HIS A 53 -11.13 15.55 27.18
CA HIS A 53 -12.19 16.21 27.94
C HIS A 53 -12.08 15.89 29.42
N TYR A 54 -11.68 16.89 30.21
CA TYR A 54 -11.86 16.81 31.66
C TYR A 54 -13.35 17.00 31.97
N GLY A 55 -13.96 15.97 32.56
CA GLY A 55 -15.34 16.06 33.02
C GLY A 55 -15.50 17.24 33.97
N LYS A 56 -16.66 17.92 33.92
CA LYS A 56 -16.98 19.14 34.71
C LYS A 56 -16.84 19.03 36.24
N ASN A 57 -16.34 17.91 36.79
CA ASN A 57 -16.13 17.69 38.21
C ASN A 57 -14.73 17.17 38.58
N GLU A 58 -13.76 17.15 37.67
CA GLU A 58 -12.41 16.68 38.00
C GLU A 58 -11.45 17.85 38.25
N LYS A 59 -10.95 17.95 39.48
CA LYS A 59 -9.92 18.93 39.85
C LYS A 59 -8.58 18.46 39.28
N PRO A 60 -7.80 19.34 38.61
CA PRO A 60 -6.51 18.95 38.07
C PRO A 60 -5.54 18.60 39.21
N GLU A 61 -5.02 17.38 39.16
CA GLU A 61 -3.96 16.88 40.02
C GLU A 61 -2.64 17.59 39.67
N LYS A 62 -1.95 18.14 40.67
CA LYS A 62 -0.74 18.94 40.46
C LYS A 62 0.43 18.04 40.04
N GLN A 63 0.94 18.24 38.82
CA GLN A 63 2.21 17.66 38.39
C GLN A 63 3.37 18.13 39.30
N PRO A 64 4.30 17.23 39.69
CA PRO A 64 5.45 17.56 40.52
C PRO A 64 6.50 18.34 39.71
N LYS A 65 7.01 19.45 40.28
CA LYS A 65 8.04 20.29 39.67
C LYS A 65 9.44 19.65 39.82
N PRO A 66 10.34 19.76 38.81
CA PRO A 66 11.72 19.28 38.93
C PRO A 66 12.55 20.14 39.91
N ASN A 67 13.40 19.48 40.70
CA ASN A 67 14.33 20.11 41.65
C ASN A 67 15.46 20.87 40.93
N THR A 68 15.62 22.16 41.22
CA THR A 68 16.82 22.94 40.90
C THR A 68 17.75 23.08 42.13
N PRO A 69 19.10 23.01 41.96
CA PRO A 69 20.03 23.09 43.09
C PRO A 69 20.18 24.51 43.68
N ARG A 70 20.24 24.56 45.01
CA ARG A 70 20.48 25.74 45.88
C ARG A 70 21.82 26.43 45.60
N GLN A 71 21.80 27.77 45.50
CA GLN A 71 22.89 28.63 45.97
C GLN A 71 22.39 29.87 46.75
N SER A 72 22.88 29.93 48.00
CA SER A 72 23.15 31.03 48.93
C SER A 72 22.29 32.32 49.02
N TRP A 73 21.68 32.49 50.22
CA TRP A 73 21.73 33.63 51.18
C TRP A 73 22.00 35.04 50.60
N GLN A 74 21.22 36.10 50.87
CA GLN A 74 20.85 36.71 52.16
C GLN A 74 19.71 37.74 51.95
N GLY A 75 18.88 37.98 52.96
CA GLY A 75 18.00 39.17 52.98
C GLY A 75 16.76 39.01 53.84
N ARG A 76 16.85 39.53 55.07
CA ARG A 76 15.85 39.41 56.14
C ARG A 76 14.81 40.53 56.03
N GLN A 77 13.65 40.28 56.66
CA GLN A 77 12.58 41.22 57.03
C GLN A 77 11.56 41.55 55.92
N LYS A 78 10.27 41.76 56.17
CA LYS A 78 9.28 41.49 57.24
C LYS A 78 8.01 42.19 56.71
N ASN A 79 6.82 41.64 56.93
CA ASN A 79 5.56 42.33 57.26
C ASN A 79 4.38 42.10 56.32
N ASN A 80 3.31 41.73 57.02
CA ASN A 80 1.93 41.53 56.62
C ASN A 80 1.28 42.88 56.25
N ASN A 81 0.32 42.89 55.33
CA ASN A 81 -1.06 43.21 55.73
C ASN A 81 -2.09 42.83 54.65
N TRP A 82 -3.22 42.38 55.17
CA TRP A 82 -4.52 42.29 54.49
C TRP A 82 -5.02 43.67 54.06
N GLN A 83 -5.76 43.75 52.94
CA GLN A 83 -7.16 44.20 52.99
C GLN A 83 -7.90 44.06 51.66
N GLN A 84 -9.16 43.66 51.82
CA GLN A 84 -10.27 43.61 50.87
C GLN A 84 -10.57 44.99 50.30
N ASP A 85 -11.12 45.05 49.08
CA ASP A 85 -12.54 45.39 48.89
C ASP A 85 -12.93 45.66 47.43
N ARG A 86 -14.13 45.17 47.08
CA ARG A 86 -15.22 45.80 46.29
C ARG A 86 -14.91 46.27 44.85
N SER A 87 -15.79 46.23 43.86
CA SER A 87 -17.22 45.93 43.75
C SER A 87 -17.58 45.87 42.27
N TRP A 88 -18.69 45.20 42.00
CA TRP A 88 -19.48 45.18 40.77
C TRP A 88 -19.91 46.54 40.23
N GLN A 89 -19.93 46.68 38.90
CA GLN A 89 -20.91 47.34 38.00
C GLN A 89 -20.24 47.41 36.60
N GLY A 90 -20.80 46.99 35.47
CA GLY A 90 -22.19 46.95 35.03
C GLY A 90 -22.39 48.02 33.95
N SER A 91 -22.99 47.61 32.82
CA SER A 91 -23.65 48.45 31.80
C SER A 91 -22.78 49.01 30.67
N THR A 92 -23.20 49.21 29.40
CA THR A 92 -24.24 48.73 28.46
C THR A 92 -23.94 49.46 27.14
N THR A 93 -24.26 48.90 25.96
CA THR A 93 -24.71 49.60 24.71
C THR A 93 -23.74 50.59 24.02
N THR A 94 -23.71 50.90 22.72
CA THR A 94 -24.32 50.43 21.46
C THR A 94 -23.75 51.32 20.34
N TYR A 95 -23.23 50.70 19.28
CA TYR A 95 -23.37 51.06 17.85
C TYR A 95 -22.87 52.40 17.25
N SER A 96 -22.72 52.33 15.92
CA SER A 96 -22.42 53.36 14.91
C SER A 96 -20.93 53.71 14.74
N GLY A 97 -20.41 53.97 13.56
CA GLY A 97 -21.00 54.14 12.23
C GLY A 97 -19.88 54.33 11.19
N ASN A 98 -20.25 54.12 9.94
CA ASN A 98 -19.43 54.02 8.73
C ASN A 98 -18.99 55.41 8.19
N THR A 99 -17.77 55.57 7.65
CA THR A 99 -17.42 56.51 6.53
C THR A 99 -16.00 56.32 5.96
N GLY A 100 -15.90 55.92 4.68
CA GLY A 100 -15.24 56.62 3.55
C GLY A 100 -13.72 56.93 3.49
N SER A 101 -13.02 56.22 2.58
CA SER A 101 -11.95 56.61 1.61
C SER A 101 -10.76 57.49 2.02
N THR A 102 -9.51 57.11 1.67
CA THR A 102 -8.77 57.56 0.46
C THR A 102 -7.51 56.71 0.25
N GLY A 103 -7.11 56.48 -1.01
CA GLY A 103 -6.21 55.38 -1.39
C GLY A 103 -4.78 55.73 -1.79
N ARG A 104 -4.02 54.70 -2.22
CA ARG A 104 -2.94 54.80 -3.22
C ARG A 104 -2.67 53.42 -3.85
N LYS A 105 -2.59 53.41 -5.18
CA LYS A 105 -2.34 52.26 -6.07
C LYS A 105 -0.91 51.69 -5.92
N LYS A 106 -0.74 50.38 -6.14
CA LYS A 106 0.35 49.80 -6.97
C LYS A 106 0.04 48.37 -7.43
N VAL A 107 -0.04 48.25 -8.77
CA VAL A 107 0.42 47.18 -9.69
C VAL A 107 0.15 45.71 -9.30
N GLY A 108 -0.64 45.03 -10.14
CA GLY A 108 -1.07 43.66 -9.94
C GLY A 108 -0.23 42.58 -10.61
N LYS A 109 -0.64 41.33 -10.36
CA LYS A 109 -0.56 40.20 -11.29
C LYS A 109 -1.80 39.31 -11.13
N LYS A 110 -2.33 38.86 -12.27
CA LYS A 110 -3.44 37.91 -12.41
C LYS A 110 -2.96 36.47 -12.12
N LYS A 111 -3.82 35.61 -11.57
CA LYS A 111 -4.46 34.44 -12.23
C LYS A 111 -4.87 33.34 -11.22
N LYS A 112 -6.19 33.11 -11.12
CA LYS A 112 -7.00 31.88 -11.36
C LYS A 112 -6.67 30.54 -10.63
N PRO A 113 -7.69 29.66 -10.49
CA PRO A 113 -7.86 28.73 -9.37
C PRO A 113 -7.07 27.43 -9.53
N GLY A 114 -6.62 26.87 -8.41
CA GLY A 114 -5.88 25.61 -8.36
C GLY A 114 -6.77 24.41 -8.64
N ARG A 115 -6.42 23.67 -9.68
CA ARG A 115 -6.72 22.25 -9.91
C ARG A 115 -5.42 21.65 -10.47
N ILE A 116 -5.23 20.33 -10.27
CA ILE A 116 -4.15 19.44 -10.75
C ILE A 116 -3.19 18.99 -9.62
N ILE A 117 -3.58 17.96 -8.87
CA ILE A 117 -2.69 17.03 -8.14
C ILE A 117 -2.63 15.76 -9.01
N SER A 118 -1.78 15.79 -10.04
CA SER A 118 -1.58 14.66 -10.99
C SER A 118 -0.20 14.75 -11.67
N LYS A 119 0.78 15.45 -11.07
CA LYS A 119 2.08 15.72 -11.70
C LYS A 119 3.30 15.48 -10.81
N ILE A 120 3.17 14.75 -9.70
CA ILE A 120 4.32 14.44 -8.83
C ILE A 120 4.94 13.07 -9.19
N ILE A 121 4.17 12.12 -9.75
CA ILE A 121 4.69 10.79 -10.09
C ILE A 121 5.39 10.77 -11.47
N ALA A 122 4.88 11.52 -12.46
CA ALA A 122 5.48 11.58 -13.80
C ALA A 122 6.85 12.29 -13.88
N VAL A 123 7.30 12.96 -12.82
CA VAL A 123 8.59 13.70 -12.82
C VAL A 123 9.75 12.81 -12.38
N ILE A 124 9.49 11.74 -11.61
CA ILE A 124 10.53 10.78 -11.19
C ILE A 124 10.94 9.87 -12.37
N VAL A 125 9.99 9.53 -13.25
CA VAL A 125 10.24 8.65 -14.40
C VAL A 125 11.00 9.39 -15.53
N ILE A 126 10.68 10.66 -15.81
CA ILE A 126 11.40 11.44 -16.85
C ILE A 126 12.85 11.75 -16.44
N PHE A 127 13.18 11.75 -15.14
CA PHE A 127 14.55 12.00 -14.69
C PHE A 127 15.50 10.81 -14.89
N ASN A 128 14.97 9.59 -14.95
CA ASN A 128 15.77 8.38 -15.19
C ASN A 128 16.10 8.16 -16.67
N VAL A 129 15.32 8.72 -17.60
CA VAL A 129 15.52 8.52 -19.06
C VAL A 129 16.65 9.40 -19.63
N PHE A 130 17.15 10.42 -18.91
CA PHE A 130 18.13 11.38 -19.44
C PHE A 130 19.58 11.29 -18.90
N PHE A 131 19.89 10.48 -17.87
CA PHE A 131 21.23 10.44 -17.28
C PHE A 131 22.10 9.27 -17.76
N GLY A 132 22.23 9.12 -19.08
CA GLY A 132 23.21 8.22 -19.72
C GLY A 132 24.66 8.73 -19.69
N ILE A 133 24.97 9.80 -18.96
CA ILE A 133 26.34 10.34 -18.80
C ILE A 133 26.43 11.01 -17.43
N PHE A 134 26.93 10.32 -16.39
CA PHE A 134 27.66 10.87 -15.21
C PHE A 134 27.78 9.76 -14.13
N GLN A 135 28.84 8.95 -14.23
CA GLN A 135 29.08 7.80 -13.35
C GLN A 135 29.90 8.02 -12.05
N PRO A 136 30.39 9.23 -11.65
CA PRO A 136 31.08 9.36 -10.36
C PRO A 136 30.43 10.30 -9.34
N MET A 137 29.13 10.63 -9.45
CA MET A 137 28.45 11.53 -8.49
C MET A 137 27.08 10.99 -8.06
N VAL A 138 26.99 9.68 -7.85
CA VAL A 138 25.75 9.01 -7.39
C VAL A 138 25.88 8.54 -5.93
N SER A 139 27.09 8.27 -5.43
CA SER A 139 27.31 7.91 -4.02
C SER A 139 26.89 9.03 -3.07
N ASP A 140 27.30 10.27 -3.36
CA ASP A 140 27.12 11.39 -2.42
C ASP A 140 25.67 11.87 -2.36
N ILE A 141 24.86 11.61 -3.41
CA ILE A 141 23.44 11.97 -3.46
C ILE A 141 22.58 10.87 -2.82
N LEU A 142 22.97 9.60 -2.95
CA LEU A 142 22.32 8.51 -2.20
C LEU A 142 22.59 8.66 -0.70
N ASP A 143 23.81 8.99 -0.27
CA ASP A 143 24.11 9.23 1.15
C ASP A 143 23.39 10.45 1.73
N ASP A 144 23.21 11.54 0.96
CA ASP A 144 22.48 12.74 1.43
C ASP A 144 20.95 12.52 1.46
N VAL A 145 20.41 11.68 0.57
CA VAL A 145 19.00 11.25 0.59
C VAL A 145 18.72 10.22 1.68
N ILE A 146 19.67 9.31 1.96
CA ILE A 146 19.60 8.33 3.04
C ILE A 146 19.79 9.01 4.42
N SER A 147 20.71 9.98 4.53
CA SER A 147 20.94 10.72 5.79
C SER A 147 19.87 11.77 6.11
N GLY A 148 19.11 12.23 5.12
CA GLY A 148 17.92 13.06 5.32
C GLY A 148 16.77 12.36 6.06
N TYR A 149 16.80 11.03 6.19
CA TYR A 149 15.88 10.23 7.01
C TYR A 149 16.41 9.93 8.42
N GLN A 150 17.58 10.47 8.80
CA GLN A 150 18.17 10.22 10.11
C GLN A 150 17.70 11.24 11.14
N GLU A 151 16.42 11.17 11.53
CA GLU A 151 15.96 11.75 12.80
C GLU A 151 14.74 10.98 13.32
N ASN A 152 15.00 9.83 13.97
CA ASN A 152 14.29 9.27 15.14
C ASN A 152 14.85 7.86 15.42
N THR A 153 16.01 7.76 16.07
CA THR A 153 16.46 6.48 16.64
C THR A 153 15.66 6.20 17.92
N GLN A 154 14.38 5.87 17.77
CA GLN A 154 13.79 4.88 18.67
C GLN A 154 14.42 3.54 18.28
N ASP A 155 14.82 2.75 19.27
CA ASP A 155 15.29 1.38 19.08
C ASP A 155 14.14 0.58 18.44
N TYR A 156 14.05 0.60 17.11
CA TYR A 156 13.07 -0.17 16.37
C TYR A 156 13.55 -1.62 16.39
N THR A 157 13.02 -2.40 17.32
CA THR A 157 13.14 -3.85 17.26
C THR A 157 12.10 -4.36 16.28
N ARG A 158 12.56 -4.94 15.17
CA ARG A 158 11.70 -5.60 14.19
C ARG A 158 10.84 -6.65 14.89
N SER A 159 9.53 -6.59 14.68
CA SER A 159 8.60 -7.59 15.22
C SER A 159 8.86 -8.94 14.57
N ASP A 160 8.68 -10.03 15.31
CA ASP A 160 8.66 -11.38 14.74
C ASP A 160 7.48 -11.45 13.75
N PRO A 161 7.71 -11.67 12.45
CA PRO A 161 6.65 -11.76 11.44
C PRO A 161 5.73 -12.95 11.66
N TYR A 162 6.17 -13.96 12.42
CA TYR A 162 5.42 -15.17 12.70
C TYR A 162 4.67 -15.16 14.04
N GLU A 163 4.71 -14.06 14.80
CA GLU A 163 4.14 -13.98 16.16
C GLU A 163 2.67 -14.43 16.24
N ASN A 164 1.88 -14.14 15.20
CA ASN A 164 0.46 -14.45 15.13
C ASN A 164 0.12 -15.67 14.27
N VAL A 165 1.13 -16.34 13.71
CA VAL A 165 0.93 -17.51 12.85
C VAL A 165 0.67 -18.73 13.72
N THR A 166 -0.48 -19.37 13.51
CA THR A 166 -0.90 -20.58 14.25
C THR A 166 -0.78 -21.86 13.45
N LYS A 167 -0.58 -21.77 12.13
CA LYS A 167 -0.29 -22.92 11.28
C LYS A 167 1.09 -23.47 11.66
N GLU A 168 1.22 -24.79 11.70
CA GLU A 168 2.48 -25.48 11.95
C GLU A 168 2.90 -26.23 10.69
N LEU A 169 4.18 -26.12 10.33
CA LEU A 169 4.77 -26.92 9.26
C LEU A 169 5.14 -28.32 9.79
N PRO A 170 4.98 -29.38 8.97
CA PRO A 170 5.52 -30.69 9.31
C PRO A 170 7.03 -30.62 9.55
N ALA A 171 7.51 -31.32 10.59
CA ALA A 171 8.93 -31.35 10.92
C ALA A 171 9.75 -32.22 9.94
N ASP A 172 9.13 -33.27 9.41
CA ASP A 172 9.72 -34.19 8.44
C ASP A 172 9.22 -33.87 7.03
N GLY A 173 10.06 -34.09 6.01
CA GLY A 173 9.70 -33.96 4.61
C GLY A 173 10.87 -34.37 3.71
N GLU A 174 10.85 -33.92 2.46
CA GLU A 174 11.93 -34.17 1.51
C GLU A 174 12.87 -32.98 1.42
N SER A 175 14.17 -33.27 1.24
CA SER A 175 15.15 -32.23 0.90
C SER A 175 15.03 -31.88 -0.58
N VAL A 176 14.72 -30.62 -0.88
CA VAL A 176 14.52 -30.12 -2.24
C VAL A 176 15.29 -28.83 -2.46
N SER A 177 15.60 -28.54 -3.72
CA SER A 177 16.23 -27.29 -4.13
C SER A 177 15.63 -26.82 -5.45
N PHE A 178 15.31 -25.53 -5.52
CA PHE A 178 14.74 -24.88 -6.69
C PHE A 178 15.58 -23.68 -7.10
N GLU A 179 15.87 -23.59 -8.38
CA GLU A 179 16.47 -22.44 -9.02
C GLU A 179 15.35 -21.59 -9.65
N LEU A 180 15.06 -20.43 -9.05
CA LEU A 180 13.93 -19.58 -9.42
C LEU A 180 14.40 -18.22 -9.91
N THR A 181 13.79 -17.71 -10.98
CA THR A 181 13.91 -16.31 -11.42
C THR A 181 12.78 -15.48 -10.85
N SER A 182 12.71 -14.19 -11.19
CA SER A 182 11.56 -13.35 -10.89
C SER A 182 10.24 -14.00 -11.31
N GLY A 183 9.20 -13.79 -10.51
CA GLY A 183 7.89 -14.38 -10.75
C GLY A 183 7.02 -14.48 -9.50
N ASP A 184 5.80 -14.95 -9.69
CA ASP A 184 4.86 -15.27 -8.61
C ASP A 184 4.73 -16.79 -8.47
N TYR A 185 5.06 -17.33 -7.30
CA TYR A 185 5.05 -18.77 -7.06
C TYR A 185 4.07 -19.13 -5.96
N VAL A 186 2.95 -19.74 -6.35
CA VAL A 186 1.98 -20.28 -5.39
C VAL A 186 2.53 -21.52 -4.69
N VAL A 187 2.53 -21.50 -3.36
CA VAL A 187 2.93 -22.62 -2.51
C VAL A 187 1.85 -23.71 -2.56
N GLY A 188 2.27 -24.95 -2.73
CA GLY A 188 1.42 -26.10 -3.04
C GLY A 188 1.19 -26.32 -4.54
N VAL A 189 1.68 -25.43 -5.40
CA VAL A 189 1.59 -25.55 -6.88
C VAL A 189 2.97 -25.59 -7.50
N HIS A 190 3.78 -24.55 -7.26
CA HIS A 190 5.11 -24.40 -7.84
C HIS A 190 6.21 -24.74 -6.83
N ILE A 191 5.98 -24.38 -5.56
CA ILE A 191 6.88 -24.65 -4.45
C ILE A 191 6.09 -25.49 -3.44
N PRO A 192 6.57 -26.67 -3.03
CA PRO A 192 5.91 -27.44 -1.97
C PRO A 192 5.84 -26.66 -0.65
N GLU A 193 4.86 -26.97 0.20
CA GLU A 193 4.83 -26.47 1.57
C GLU A 193 6.07 -26.93 2.35
N GLY A 194 6.65 -26.05 3.16
CA GLY A 194 7.88 -26.34 3.91
C GLY A 194 8.51 -25.08 4.49
N ASN A 195 9.61 -25.26 5.21
CA ASN A 195 10.45 -24.15 5.65
C ASN A 195 11.67 -24.05 4.74
N TYR A 196 11.91 -22.87 4.19
CA TYR A 196 12.91 -22.66 3.17
C TYR A 196 14.00 -21.70 3.60
N GLN A 197 15.19 -21.92 3.07
CA GLN A 197 16.27 -20.95 3.00
C GLN A 197 16.41 -20.46 1.56
N ALA A 198 16.63 -19.16 1.38
CA ALA A 198 16.95 -18.52 0.12
C ALA A 198 18.43 -18.13 0.07
N ASP A 199 19.13 -18.58 -0.98
CA ASP A 199 20.44 -18.08 -1.38
C ASP A 199 20.25 -17.08 -2.52
N VAL A 200 20.60 -15.82 -2.26
CA VAL A 200 20.41 -14.69 -3.18
C VAL A 200 21.77 -14.11 -3.60
N SER A 201 21.88 -13.72 -4.88
CA SER A 201 23.17 -13.27 -5.43
C SER A 201 23.44 -11.79 -5.15
N TYR A 202 22.39 -10.96 -5.08
CA TYR A 202 22.51 -9.53 -4.85
C TYR A 202 21.80 -9.11 -3.57
N ASP A 203 22.38 -8.14 -2.88
CA ASP A 203 21.87 -7.61 -1.60
C ASP A 203 20.42 -7.12 -1.68
N TYR A 204 19.93 -6.75 -2.87
CA TYR A 204 18.58 -6.22 -3.08
C TYR A 204 17.69 -7.14 -3.93
N ASP A 205 18.12 -8.36 -4.22
CA ASP A 205 17.19 -9.38 -4.71
C ASP A 205 16.19 -9.67 -3.57
N THR A 206 14.90 -9.70 -3.91
CA THR A 206 13.83 -9.77 -2.91
C THR A 206 13.09 -11.10 -2.97
N VAL A 207 12.79 -11.63 -1.78
CA VAL A 207 11.84 -12.73 -1.57
C VAL A 207 10.73 -12.19 -0.68
N GLN A 208 9.52 -12.17 -1.18
CA GLN A 208 8.33 -11.73 -0.46
C GLN A 208 7.37 -12.88 -0.33
N VAL A 209 6.71 -13.00 0.81
CA VAL A 209 5.72 -14.04 1.06
C VAL A 209 4.44 -13.36 1.50
N ASP A 210 3.37 -13.62 0.77
CA ASP A 210 2.03 -13.16 1.10
C ASP A 210 1.14 -14.36 1.45
N ASP A 211 0.74 -14.47 2.72
CA ASP A 211 -0.14 -15.53 3.22
C ASP A 211 -1.32 -14.90 3.98
N TRP A 212 -2.35 -14.57 3.22
CA TRP A 212 -3.60 -14.00 3.73
C TRP A 212 -4.32 -14.92 4.73
N ASP A 213 -4.28 -16.23 4.50
CA ASP A 213 -4.94 -17.22 5.37
C ASP A 213 -4.29 -17.29 6.75
N SER A 214 -2.96 -17.18 6.81
CA SER A 214 -2.20 -17.12 8.06
C SER A 214 -2.08 -15.70 8.63
N GLY A 215 -2.41 -14.69 7.82
CA GLY A 215 -2.36 -13.27 8.18
C GLY A 215 -0.95 -12.72 8.39
N PHE A 216 0.04 -13.21 7.64
CA PHE A 216 1.40 -12.67 7.69
C PHE A 216 1.93 -12.31 6.31
N TYR A 217 2.88 -11.38 6.32
CA TYR A 217 3.57 -10.88 5.14
C TYR A 217 5.06 -10.77 5.44
N LEU A 218 5.90 -11.21 4.50
CA LEU A 218 7.35 -11.10 4.57
C LEU A 218 7.88 -10.31 3.38
N TYR A 219 8.96 -9.57 3.62
CA TYR A 219 9.70 -8.85 2.59
C TYR A 219 11.17 -8.87 2.96
N GLU A 220 11.91 -9.81 2.39
CA GLU A 220 13.29 -10.09 2.74
C GLU A 220 14.24 -9.84 1.57
N TYR A 221 15.45 -9.38 1.91
CA TYR A 221 16.58 -9.19 1.01
C TYR A 221 17.86 -9.17 1.86
N ALA A 222 19.00 -9.58 1.31
CA ALA A 222 20.21 -9.79 2.12
C ALA A 222 20.86 -8.49 2.65
N GLY A 223 20.61 -7.36 2.00
CA GLY A 223 21.13 -6.04 2.38
C GLY A 223 20.46 -5.39 3.58
N ARG A 224 19.57 -6.09 4.30
CA ARG A 224 18.88 -5.55 5.49
C ARG A 224 19.86 -5.34 6.65
N THR A 225 19.67 -4.26 7.40
CA THR A 225 20.53 -3.93 8.56
C THR A 225 19.92 -4.34 9.90
N ASP A 226 18.63 -4.66 9.92
CA ASP A 226 17.85 -5.08 11.09
C ASP A 226 17.68 -6.61 11.18
N GLY A 227 18.41 -7.36 10.37
CA GLY A 227 18.25 -8.80 10.17
C GLY A 227 17.18 -9.14 9.15
N ASP A 228 17.37 -10.26 8.47
CA ASP A 228 16.45 -10.84 7.50
C ASP A 228 15.96 -12.24 7.94
N TYR A 229 14.94 -12.74 7.25
CA TYR A 229 14.39 -14.10 7.44
C TYR A 229 14.67 -15.01 6.24
N LEU A 230 15.73 -14.74 5.46
CA LEU A 230 16.05 -15.57 4.29
C LEU A 230 16.45 -17.01 4.67
N ASP A 231 16.75 -17.30 5.94
CA ASP A 231 17.04 -18.65 6.46
C ASP A 231 15.86 -19.32 7.19
N ASP A 232 14.72 -18.64 7.35
CA ASP A 232 13.48 -19.15 7.96
C ASP A 232 12.26 -18.62 7.18
N LEU A 233 12.10 -19.07 5.93
CA LEU A 233 10.95 -18.77 5.08
C LEU A 233 9.87 -19.86 5.22
N ARG A 234 8.89 -19.64 6.09
CA ARG A 234 7.80 -20.59 6.33
C ARG A 234 6.73 -20.45 5.25
N LEU A 235 6.72 -21.39 4.32
CA LEU A 235 5.84 -21.39 3.15
C LEU A 235 4.68 -22.36 3.38
N TYR A 236 3.49 -21.84 3.67
CA TYR A 236 2.27 -22.64 3.82
C TYR A 236 1.50 -22.73 2.51
N ASN A 237 0.81 -23.84 2.29
CA ASN A 237 -0.04 -24.00 1.10
C ASN A 237 -1.01 -22.82 0.92
N GLY A 238 -1.09 -22.31 -0.31
CA GLY A 238 -1.91 -21.15 -0.68
C GLY A 238 -1.17 -19.81 -0.61
N ALA A 239 -0.04 -19.71 0.10
CA ALA A 239 0.77 -18.51 0.10
C ALA A 239 1.36 -18.21 -1.29
N ILE A 240 1.61 -16.94 -1.57
CA ILE A 240 2.26 -16.50 -2.81
C ILE A 240 3.66 -16.01 -2.46
N VAL A 241 4.67 -16.59 -3.14
CA VAL A 241 6.05 -16.14 -3.06
C VAL A 241 6.35 -15.26 -4.25
N HIS A 242 6.58 -13.97 -4.01
CA HIS A 242 7.02 -13.02 -5.03
C HIS A 242 8.55 -12.94 -5.02
N ILE A 243 9.16 -13.25 -6.15
CA ILE A 243 10.60 -13.10 -6.37
C ILE A 243 10.81 -11.95 -7.34
N SER A 244 11.69 -11.03 -6.98
CA SER A 244 12.23 -10.02 -7.89
C SER A 244 13.75 -10.07 -7.77
N SER A 245 14.41 -10.53 -8.82
CA SER A 245 15.84 -10.76 -8.84
C SER A 245 16.42 -10.55 -10.25
N GLN A 246 17.66 -10.06 -10.32
CA GLN A 246 18.35 -9.88 -11.61
C GLN A 246 18.69 -11.22 -12.25
N THR A 247 18.94 -12.22 -11.41
CA THR A 247 19.38 -13.57 -11.78
C THR A 247 18.61 -14.60 -10.96
N THR A 248 18.99 -15.87 -11.07
CA THR A 248 18.39 -16.96 -10.32
C THR A 248 18.70 -16.85 -8.81
N ILE A 249 17.68 -17.08 -7.99
CA ILE A 249 17.83 -17.38 -6.56
C ILE A 249 17.67 -18.87 -6.31
N THR A 250 18.31 -19.40 -5.28
CA THR A 250 18.12 -20.81 -4.89
C THR A 250 17.27 -20.88 -3.64
N LEU A 251 16.12 -21.55 -3.71
CA LEU A 251 15.36 -21.95 -2.53
C LEU A 251 15.69 -23.39 -2.15
N TYR A 252 15.98 -23.62 -0.88
CA TYR A 252 16.31 -24.93 -0.33
C TYR A 252 15.42 -25.23 0.88
N SER A 253 14.95 -26.46 1.02
CA SER A 253 14.24 -26.93 2.21
C SER A 253 14.64 -28.36 2.53
N ASP A 254 14.59 -28.72 3.81
CA ASP A 254 14.77 -30.09 4.32
C ASP A 254 13.47 -30.78 4.74
N ASN A 255 12.34 -30.06 4.71
CA ASN A 255 11.05 -30.56 5.15
C ASN A 255 9.92 -30.28 4.14
N ALA A 256 10.27 -30.23 2.85
CA ALA A 256 9.29 -29.94 1.80
C ALA A 256 8.28 -31.09 1.63
N GLN A 257 6.99 -30.74 1.50
CA GLN A 257 5.87 -31.68 1.36
C GLN A 257 5.55 -31.92 -0.13
N THR A 258 6.44 -32.62 -0.84
CA THR A 258 6.38 -32.81 -2.31
C THR A 258 5.20 -33.68 -2.78
N GLU A 259 4.62 -34.52 -1.92
CA GLU A 259 3.46 -35.34 -2.24
C GLU A 259 2.13 -34.53 -2.27
N ASN A 260 2.11 -33.34 -1.68
CA ASN A 260 0.91 -32.51 -1.52
C ASN A 260 0.80 -31.39 -2.56
N ILE A 261 1.56 -31.46 -3.65
CA ILE A 261 1.46 -30.48 -4.74
C ILE A 261 0.18 -30.74 -5.54
N LEU A 262 -0.71 -29.75 -5.57
CA LEU A 262 -1.96 -29.79 -6.30
C LEU A 262 -1.95 -28.65 -7.32
N TYR A 263 -1.96 -29.00 -8.60
CA TYR A 263 -1.98 -28.03 -9.69
C TYR A 263 -3.03 -28.40 -10.73
N GLU A 264 -3.49 -27.38 -11.45
CA GLU A 264 -4.21 -27.55 -12.71
C GLU A 264 -3.21 -27.40 -13.87
N ASN A 265 -3.42 -28.15 -14.95
CA ASN A 265 -2.71 -27.84 -16.19
C ASN A 265 -3.30 -26.56 -16.77
N ASN A 266 -2.44 -25.63 -17.18
CA ASN A 266 -2.91 -24.46 -17.89
C ASN A 266 -3.64 -24.90 -19.18
N PRO A 267 -4.90 -24.47 -19.41
CA PRO A 267 -5.63 -24.80 -20.63
C PRO A 267 -4.92 -24.36 -21.92
N LEU A 268 -3.99 -23.42 -21.78
CA LEU A 268 -3.17 -22.88 -22.86
C LEU A 268 -1.76 -23.52 -22.93
N ALA A 269 -1.41 -24.44 -22.03
CA ALA A 269 -0.12 -25.11 -22.03
C ALA A 269 0.16 -25.79 -23.38
N GLY A 270 1.38 -25.62 -23.88
CA GLY A 270 1.82 -26.15 -25.18
C GLY A 270 1.33 -25.38 -26.40
N GLN A 271 0.56 -24.29 -26.24
CA GLN A 271 0.29 -23.35 -27.33
C GLN A 271 1.54 -22.55 -27.69
N GLU A 272 1.59 -22.08 -28.95
CA GLU A 272 2.70 -21.27 -29.43
C GLU A 272 2.81 -19.94 -28.65
N PRO A 273 4.02 -19.53 -28.24
CA PRO A 273 4.21 -18.26 -27.55
C PRO A 273 3.77 -17.06 -28.39
N LEU A 274 3.23 -16.03 -27.74
CA LEU A 274 2.91 -14.76 -28.37
C LEU A 274 4.07 -13.78 -28.23
N VAL A 275 4.47 -13.16 -29.34
CA VAL A 275 5.46 -12.07 -29.32
C VAL A 275 4.74 -10.72 -29.32
N VAL A 276 5.07 -9.87 -28.34
CA VAL A 276 4.46 -8.57 -28.09
C VAL A 276 5.54 -7.48 -28.19
N LYS A 277 5.25 -6.41 -28.94
CA LYS A 277 6.19 -5.29 -29.20
C LYS A 277 5.57 -3.90 -28.95
N LYS A 278 4.39 -3.88 -28.36
CA LYS A 278 3.56 -2.70 -28.12
C LYS A 278 2.51 -3.05 -27.07
N ASP A 279 1.83 -2.03 -26.59
CA ASP A 279 0.72 -2.19 -25.66
C ASP A 279 -0.32 -3.20 -26.17
N LEU A 280 -0.85 -3.98 -25.24
CA LEU A 280 -1.76 -5.08 -25.49
C LEU A 280 -2.83 -5.14 -24.41
N THR A 281 -4.04 -5.52 -24.81
CA THR A 281 -5.13 -5.84 -23.89
C THR A 281 -5.45 -7.33 -24.01
N VAL A 282 -5.51 -8.02 -22.88
CA VAL A 282 -5.85 -9.44 -22.80
C VAL A 282 -7.29 -9.67 -23.27
N GLY A 283 -7.46 -10.56 -24.24
CA GLY A 283 -8.72 -10.75 -24.97
C GLY A 283 -8.56 -11.67 -26.19
N PRO A 284 -9.06 -11.30 -27.38
CA PRO A 284 -9.02 -12.18 -28.56
C PRO A 284 -7.61 -12.54 -29.04
N ASP A 285 -6.67 -11.60 -29.00
CA ASP A 285 -5.31 -11.79 -29.53
C ASP A 285 -4.36 -12.45 -28.52
N LEU A 286 -4.67 -12.31 -27.23
CA LEU A 286 -4.00 -12.98 -26.11
C LEU A 286 -5.09 -13.43 -25.14
N PRO A 287 -5.47 -14.72 -25.14
CA PRO A 287 -6.48 -15.24 -24.21
C PRO A 287 -6.08 -15.00 -22.75
N ALA A 288 -7.07 -14.85 -21.87
CA ALA A 288 -6.79 -14.83 -20.44
C ALA A 288 -6.13 -16.14 -20.00
N GLY A 289 -5.14 -16.06 -19.12
CA GLY A 289 -4.26 -17.18 -18.80
C GLY A 289 -3.17 -16.80 -17.83
N VAL A 290 -2.33 -17.78 -17.49
CA VAL A 290 -1.08 -17.55 -16.75
C VAL A 290 0.09 -17.72 -17.72
N TYR A 291 1.01 -16.76 -17.70
CA TYR A 291 2.09 -16.67 -18.68
C TYR A 291 3.44 -16.39 -18.04
N ASP A 292 4.46 -17.03 -18.58
CA ASP A 292 5.85 -16.64 -18.40
C ASP A 292 6.21 -15.57 -19.42
N LEU A 293 6.79 -14.47 -18.96
CA LEU A 293 7.32 -13.40 -19.79
C LEU A 293 8.83 -13.61 -19.97
N ILE A 294 9.29 -13.51 -21.22
CA ILE A 294 10.71 -13.57 -21.57
C ILE A 294 11.04 -12.36 -22.43
N LEU A 295 11.99 -11.55 -21.98
CA LEU A 295 12.52 -10.43 -22.75
C LEU A 295 13.39 -10.97 -23.91
N VAL A 296 12.92 -10.76 -25.14
CA VAL A 296 13.62 -11.17 -26.36
C VAL A 296 14.65 -10.12 -26.77
N SER A 297 14.29 -8.84 -26.68
CA SER A 297 15.20 -7.73 -26.94
C SER A 297 14.70 -6.42 -26.32
N GLY A 298 15.62 -5.47 -26.13
CA GLY A 298 15.36 -4.21 -25.43
C GLY A 298 15.61 -4.34 -23.93
N GLU A 299 15.18 -3.34 -23.19
CA GLU A 299 15.10 -3.29 -21.73
C GLU A 299 14.08 -2.19 -21.38
N GLY A 300 13.43 -2.29 -20.24
CA GLY A 300 12.47 -1.27 -19.82
C GLY A 300 11.36 -1.78 -18.91
N SER A 301 10.40 -0.89 -18.67
CA SER A 301 9.23 -1.16 -17.86
C SER A 301 8.17 -1.97 -18.61
N VAL A 302 7.54 -2.88 -17.87
CA VAL A 302 6.34 -3.61 -18.25
C VAL A 302 5.32 -3.37 -17.16
N ASP A 303 4.38 -2.48 -17.44
CA ASP A 303 3.31 -2.15 -16.51
C ASP A 303 2.07 -2.99 -16.86
N VAL A 304 1.56 -3.69 -15.87
CA VAL A 304 0.42 -4.60 -16.00
C VAL A 304 -0.69 -4.14 -15.08
N ASP A 305 -1.73 -3.56 -15.67
CA ASP A 305 -2.92 -3.12 -14.95
C ASP A 305 -4.00 -4.21 -15.00
N ILE A 306 -4.41 -4.68 -13.83
CA ILE A 306 -5.47 -5.66 -13.64
C ILE A 306 -6.74 -4.92 -13.21
N TYR A 307 -7.84 -5.25 -13.87
CA TYR A 307 -9.15 -4.68 -13.60
C TYR A 307 -10.15 -5.78 -13.23
N THR A 308 -11.14 -5.46 -12.41
CA THR A 308 -12.29 -6.34 -12.17
C THR A 308 -13.05 -6.57 -13.48
N GLU A 309 -13.95 -7.56 -13.49
CA GLU A 309 -14.87 -7.77 -14.61
C GLU A 309 -15.72 -6.52 -14.96
N TYR A 310 -15.91 -5.62 -13.98
CA TYR A 310 -16.66 -4.37 -14.14
C TYR A 310 -15.79 -3.18 -14.54
N GLY A 311 -14.47 -3.37 -14.69
CA GLY A 311 -13.52 -2.34 -15.14
C GLY A 311 -12.98 -1.46 -14.02
N GLU A 312 -13.09 -1.87 -12.76
CA GLU A 312 -12.48 -1.18 -11.63
C GLU A 312 -11.03 -1.66 -11.44
N SER A 313 -10.10 -0.77 -11.11
CA SER A 313 -8.69 -1.15 -10.87
C SER A 313 -8.61 -2.12 -9.68
N MET A 314 -7.90 -3.24 -9.86
CA MET A 314 -7.63 -4.22 -8.80
C MET A 314 -6.17 -4.14 -8.34
N GLU A 315 -5.25 -4.28 -9.30
CA GLU A 315 -3.82 -4.45 -9.03
C GLU A 315 -3.03 -3.81 -10.17
N THR A 316 -1.87 -3.24 -9.86
CA THR A 316 -0.90 -2.78 -10.87
C THR A 316 0.45 -3.38 -10.56
N LYS A 317 0.93 -4.24 -11.45
CA LYS A 317 2.27 -4.84 -11.36
C LYS A 317 3.22 -4.07 -12.28
N ASN A 318 4.29 -3.55 -11.71
CA ASN A 318 5.33 -2.83 -12.44
C ASN A 318 6.59 -3.71 -12.45
N LEU A 319 6.99 -4.17 -13.62
CA LEU A 319 8.20 -4.97 -13.80
C LEU A 319 9.24 -4.15 -14.54
N TYR A 320 10.51 -4.34 -14.23
CA TYR A 320 11.62 -3.74 -14.95
C TYR A 320 12.53 -4.84 -15.48
N LEU A 321 12.39 -5.13 -16.78
CA LEU A 321 13.06 -6.24 -17.43
C LEU A 321 14.28 -5.79 -18.24
N GLY A 322 15.39 -6.51 -18.09
CA GLY A 322 16.66 -6.26 -18.76
C GLY A 322 17.81 -7.07 -18.16
N GLU A 323 18.99 -7.00 -18.76
CA GLU A 323 20.16 -7.79 -18.30
C GLU A 323 20.57 -7.49 -16.86
N ASN A 324 20.50 -6.21 -16.46
CA ASN A 324 20.90 -5.74 -15.13
C ASN A 324 19.74 -4.98 -14.46
N CYS A 325 18.51 -5.34 -14.82
CA CYS A 325 17.31 -4.74 -14.25
C CYS A 325 16.83 -5.59 -13.08
N THR A 326 16.08 -4.98 -12.16
CA THR A 326 15.63 -5.60 -10.90
C THR A 326 14.92 -6.93 -11.09
N ASP A 327 14.12 -7.08 -12.14
CA ASP A 327 13.36 -8.31 -12.39
C ASP A 327 14.04 -9.25 -13.39
N GLY A 328 15.27 -8.93 -13.82
CA GLY A 328 16.02 -9.74 -14.77
C GLY A 328 15.37 -9.78 -16.15
N LYS A 329 15.52 -10.90 -16.88
CA LYS A 329 14.98 -11.07 -18.24
C LYS A 329 13.73 -11.91 -18.32
N GLU A 330 13.37 -12.58 -17.24
CA GLU A 330 12.27 -13.53 -17.19
C GLU A 330 11.39 -13.25 -15.99
N TYR A 331 10.08 -13.34 -16.19
CA TYR A 331 9.09 -13.24 -15.13
C TYR A 331 8.12 -14.42 -15.22
N LYS A 332 8.06 -15.25 -14.18
CA LYS A 332 7.30 -16.50 -14.18
C LYS A 332 5.89 -16.33 -13.62
N ASN A 333 4.96 -17.10 -14.19
CA ASN A 333 3.59 -17.28 -13.72
C ASN A 333 2.77 -15.99 -13.54
N LEU A 334 2.93 -15.02 -14.44
CA LEU A 334 2.10 -13.82 -14.42
C LEU A 334 0.65 -14.17 -14.76
N VAL A 335 -0.27 -13.95 -13.82
CA VAL A 335 -1.70 -14.16 -14.01
C VAL A 335 -2.29 -13.00 -14.80
N LEU A 336 -2.97 -13.30 -15.91
CA LEU A 336 -3.52 -12.30 -16.82
C LEU A 336 -5.02 -12.56 -17.06
N PRO A 337 -5.90 -11.98 -16.22
CA PRO A 337 -7.34 -12.02 -16.43
C PRO A 337 -7.75 -11.26 -17.70
N LYS A 338 -8.98 -11.48 -18.14
CA LYS A 338 -9.55 -10.76 -19.28
C LYS A 338 -9.53 -9.26 -19.02
N ASN A 339 -9.28 -8.47 -20.07
CA ASN A 339 -9.16 -7.01 -20.02
C ASN A 339 -7.95 -6.46 -19.25
N ALA A 340 -7.06 -7.29 -18.72
CA ALA A 340 -5.77 -6.80 -18.23
C ALA A 340 -5.02 -6.05 -19.34
N GLN A 341 -4.34 -4.97 -18.97
CA GLN A 341 -3.61 -4.12 -19.91
C GLN A 341 -2.12 -4.25 -19.64
N ILE A 342 -1.36 -4.53 -20.70
CA ILE A 342 0.10 -4.59 -20.66
C ILE A 342 0.60 -3.38 -21.44
N THR A 343 1.34 -2.51 -20.78
CA THR A 343 2.00 -1.34 -21.36
C THR A 343 3.50 -1.60 -21.40
N LEU A 344 4.13 -1.32 -22.54
CA LEU A 344 5.56 -1.57 -22.74
C LEU A 344 6.30 -0.28 -23.05
N ASP A 345 7.53 -0.17 -22.54
CA ASP A 345 8.46 0.84 -23.04
C ASP A 345 8.81 0.63 -24.52
N ASP A 346 9.19 1.73 -25.17
CA ASP A 346 9.58 1.73 -26.58
C ASP A 346 10.76 0.77 -26.84
N ASN A 347 10.68 -0.01 -27.92
CA ASN A 347 11.70 -0.96 -28.39
C ASN A 347 11.87 -2.24 -27.56
N MET A 348 10.92 -2.56 -26.68
CA MET A 348 10.86 -3.87 -26.05
C MET A 348 10.21 -4.91 -26.98
N GLU A 349 10.75 -6.13 -26.95
CA GLU A 349 10.12 -7.31 -27.53
C GLU A 349 10.01 -8.38 -26.45
N LEU A 350 8.78 -8.70 -26.07
CA LEU A 350 8.47 -9.73 -25.09
C LEU A 350 7.91 -10.97 -25.78
N ARG A 351 8.21 -12.13 -25.22
CA ARG A 351 7.55 -13.39 -25.54
C ARG A 351 6.76 -13.86 -24.33
N LEU A 352 5.46 -14.01 -24.50
CA LEU A 352 4.55 -14.55 -23.50
C LEU A 352 4.31 -16.03 -23.83
N THR A 353 4.72 -16.91 -22.93
CA THR A 353 4.56 -18.36 -23.07
C THR A 353 3.60 -18.83 -21.98
N PRO A 354 2.52 -19.55 -22.31
CA PRO A 354 1.65 -20.10 -21.28
C PRO A 354 2.44 -20.97 -20.28
N SER A 355 2.33 -20.68 -18.99
CA SER A 355 2.96 -21.48 -17.93
C SER A 355 2.35 -22.89 -17.91
N GLU A 356 3.11 -23.92 -17.55
CA GLU A 356 2.62 -25.31 -17.63
C GLU A 356 1.56 -25.64 -16.57
N HIS A 357 1.79 -25.17 -15.35
CA HIS A 357 0.99 -25.48 -14.17
C HIS A 357 0.47 -24.19 -13.54
N ILE A 358 -0.76 -24.22 -13.03
CA ILE A 358 -1.45 -23.07 -12.44
C ILE A 358 -2.23 -23.48 -11.20
N SER A 359 -2.51 -22.51 -10.34
CA SER A 359 -3.34 -22.70 -9.14
C SER A 359 -4.84 -22.76 -9.47
N THR A 360 -5.31 -21.92 -10.38
CA THR A 360 -6.73 -21.77 -10.72
C THR A 360 -6.92 -21.25 -12.14
N THR A 361 -8.03 -21.64 -12.78
CA THR A 361 -8.52 -21.02 -14.03
C THR A 361 -9.47 -19.84 -13.79
N ASP A 362 -9.86 -19.58 -12.54
CA ASP A 362 -10.47 -18.31 -12.13
C ASP A 362 -9.37 -17.28 -11.84
N TYR A 363 -8.93 -16.61 -12.90
CA TYR A 363 -7.81 -15.67 -12.80
C TYR A 363 -8.13 -14.43 -11.94
N TYR A 364 -9.41 -14.12 -11.68
CA TYR A 364 -9.78 -13.01 -10.80
C TYR A 364 -9.73 -13.42 -9.32
N GLU A 365 -10.04 -14.68 -9.01
CA GLU A 365 -9.88 -15.23 -7.66
C GLU A 365 -8.45 -15.09 -7.15
N TYR A 366 -7.46 -15.25 -8.04
CA TYR A 366 -6.05 -15.02 -7.70
C TYR A 366 -5.77 -13.64 -7.10
N TYR A 367 -6.50 -12.60 -7.52
CA TYR A 367 -6.33 -11.22 -7.03
C TYR A 367 -7.33 -10.80 -5.95
N ASN A 368 -8.20 -11.71 -5.52
CA ASN A 368 -9.18 -11.44 -4.47
C ASN A 368 -8.60 -11.87 -3.12
N TYR A 369 -7.87 -10.95 -2.50
CA TYR A 369 -7.31 -11.11 -1.16
C TYR A 369 -8.18 -10.43 -0.09
#